data_AF-A0A1I7U9J1-F1
#
_entry.id   AF-A0A1I7U9J1-F1
#
_cell.length_a   1.000
_cell.length_b   1.000
_cell.length_c   1.000
_cell.angle_alpha   90.00
_cell.angle_beta   90.00
_cell.angle_gamma   90.00
#
_symmetry.space_group_name_H-M   'P 1'
#
loop_
_entity.id
_entity.type
_entity.pdbx_description
1 polymer ?
#
loop_
_entity_poly.entity_id
_entity_poly.type
_entity_poly.pdbx_seq_one_letter_code
_entity_poly.pdbx_strand_id
1 'polypeptide(L)'
;MIKMKLLILILATVAISYQLNGQCQFTPFQGLNYALITTNANWNTSNAACIACGAQMMGMPSGANQTFVEQTLGANAPAWSTAWVNGNSGGWCQFYTFKSNGKQFFGTNCESNATYVLCVKQ
;
A
#
# COMPACT_ATOMS: atom_id res chain seq x y z
N MET A 1 -0.41 -59.05 -7.83
CA MET A 1 -0.80 -58.10 -6.76
C MET A 1 0.15 -56.91 -6.79
N ILE A 2 -0.31 -55.77 -7.31
CA ILE A 2 0.51 -54.58 -7.56
C ILE A 2 0.52 -53.74 -6.27
N LYS A 3 1.72 -53.52 -5.71
CA LYS A 3 1.96 -52.57 -4.61
C LYS A 3 1.89 -51.15 -5.15
N MET A 4 0.75 -50.48 -4.99
CA MET A 4 0.60 -49.07 -5.34
C MET A 4 1.18 -48.22 -4.20
N LYS A 5 2.41 -47.74 -4.40
CA LYS A 5 3.05 -46.77 -3.50
C LYS A 5 2.30 -45.44 -3.62
N LEU A 6 1.72 -45.02 -2.50
CA LEU A 6 1.06 -43.74 -2.31
C LEU A 6 2.08 -42.61 -2.55
N LEU A 7 1.91 -41.86 -3.65
CA LEU A 7 2.67 -40.66 -3.95
C LEU A 7 2.17 -39.53 -3.05
N ILE A 8 3.02 -39.08 -2.13
CA ILE A 8 2.80 -37.90 -1.29
C ILE A 8 2.92 -36.68 -2.20
N LEU A 9 1.80 -36.03 -2.49
CA LEU A 9 1.76 -34.75 -3.19
C LEU A 9 2.19 -33.66 -2.20
N ILE A 10 3.48 -33.31 -2.22
CA ILE A 10 3.99 -32.16 -1.45
C ILE A 10 3.49 -30.90 -2.17
N LEU A 11 2.33 -30.39 -1.76
CA LEU A 11 1.92 -29.02 -2.05
C LEU A 11 2.90 -28.11 -1.30
N ALA A 12 3.97 -27.71 -1.98
CA ALA A 12 4.77 -26.59 -1.56
C ALA A 12 3.88 -25.35 -1.63
N THR A 13 3.21 -25.01 -0.54
CA THR A 13 2.79 -23.64 -0.29
C THR A 13 4.06 -22.83 -0.25
N VAL A 14 4.42 -22.26 -1.40
CA VAL A 14 5.39 -21.18 -1.48
C VAL A 14 4.76 -20.06 -0.65
N ALA A 15 5.07 -20.04 0.64
CA ALA A 15 5.06 -18.82 1.42
C ALA A 15 6.04 -17.94 0.68
N ILE A 16 5.49 -17.13 -0.21
CA ILE A 16 6.18 -16.05 -0.85
C ILE A 16 6.51 -15.07 0.28
N SER A 17 7.58 -15.38 1.01
CA SER A 17 8.31 -14.44 1.83
C SER A 17 9.20 -13.65 0.88
N TYR A 18 8.58 -12.90 -0.05
CA TYR A 18 9.34 -11.89 -0.76
C TYR A 18 9.87 -10.92 0.28
N GLN A 19 11.15 -10.62 0.15
CA GLN A 19 11.96 -9.90 1.11
C GLN A 19 11.38 -8.50 1.40
N LEU A 20 10.51 -8.38 2.41
CA LEU A 20 9.98 -7.10 2.89
C LEU A 20 10.91 -6.38 3.87
N ASN A 21 12.09 -6.94 4.17
CA ASN A 21 13.02 -6.35 5.14
C ASN A 21 13.56 -4.96 4.75
N GLY A 22 13.27 -4.46 3.53
CA GLY A 22 13.58 -3.09 3.11
C GLY A 22 12.38 -2.20 2.75
N GLN A 23 11.17 -2.74 2.54
CA GLN A 23 10.05 -1.97 1.98
C GLN A 23 9.26 -1.16 3.00
N CYS A 24 9.30 -1.55 4.27
CA CYS A 24 8.50 -0.96 5.33
C CYS A 24 9.28 0.10 6.13
N GLN A 25 9.82 1.12 5.47
CA GLN A 25 10.50 2.23 6.15
C GLN A 25 9.46 3.17 6.75
N PHE A 26 9.31 3.14 8.07
CA PHE A 26 8.36 3.98 8.79
C PHE A 26 9.01 5.25 9.33
N THR A 27 8.30 6.36 9.15
CA THR A 27 8.67 7.67 9.68
C THR A 27 7.67 8.07 10.77
N PRO A 28 8.13 8.37 12.00
CA PRO A 28 7.24 8.79 13.08
C PRO A 28 6.72 10.21 12.88
N PHE A 29 5.44 10.44 13.17
CA PHE A 29 4.81 11.75 13.18
C PHE A 29 3.58 11.75 14.10
N GLN A 30 3.45 12.73 14.99
CA GLN A 30 2.30 12.88 15.91
C GLN A 30 1.89 11.60 16.66
N GLY A 31 2.86 10.80 17.10
CA GLY A 31 2.60 9.57 17.88
C GLY A 31 2.16 8.37 17.04
N LEU A 32 2.24 8.44 15.71
CA LEU A 32 2.01 7.33 14.79
C LEU A 32 3.22 7.13 13.86
N ASN A 33 3.27 5.98 13.20
CA ASN A 33 4.33 5.60 12.27
C ASN A 33 3.76 5.45 10.86
N TYR A 34 4.31 6.17 9.88
CA TYR A 34 3.79 6.20 8.51
C TYR A 34 4.81 5.73 7.50
N ALA A 35 4.35 5.09 6.42
CA ALA A 35 5.21 4.68 5.32
C ALA A 35 4.56 5.00 3.97
N LEU A 36 5.40 5.32 2.99
CA LEU A 36 5.03 5.38 1.58
C LEU A 36 5.68 4.20 0.87
N ILE A 37 4.88 3.22 0.44
CA ILE A 37 5.38 1.98 -0.16
C ILE A 37 5.10 1.99 -1.66
N THR A 38 6.12 1.79 -2.48
CA THR A 38 5.95 1.59 -3.92
C THR A 38 5.37 0.21 -4.19
N THR A 39 4.22 0.16 -4.86
CA THR A 39 3.51 -1.10 -5.17
C THR A 39 3.20 -1.27 -6.65
N ASN A 40 2.90 -0.19 -7.38
CA ASN A 40 2.44 -0.24 -8.77
C ASN A 40 1.29 -1.23 -8.99
N ALA A 41 0.35 -1.27 -8.05
CA ALA A 41 -0.66 -2.32 -7.96
C ALA A 41 -2.05 -1.75 -7.67
N ASN A 42 -3.04 -2.64 -7.73
CA ASN A 42 -4.42 -2.35 -7.40
C ASN A 42 -4.63 -2.18 -5.89
N TRP A 43 -5.79 -1.63 -5.51
CA TRP A 43 -6.05 -1.23 -4.12
C TRP A 43 -5.91 -2.40 -3.13
N ASN A 44 -6.41 -3.58 -3.47
CA ASN A 44 -6.33 -4.78 -2.62
C ASN A 44 -4.89 -5.24 -2.39
N THR A 45 -4.09 -5.31 -3.46
CA THR A 45 -2.68 -5.71 -3.37
C THR A 45 -1.87 -4.70 -2.57
N SER A 46 -2.13 -3.41 -2.79
CA SER A 46 -1.51 -2.33 -2.03
C SER A 46 -1.91 -2.32 -0.56
N ASN A 47 -3.17 -2.66 -0.22
CA ASN A 47 -3.59 -2.84 1.16
C ASN A 47 -2.88 -4.02 1.83
N ALA A 48 -2.72 -5.14 1.11
CA ALA A 48 -1.97 -6.28 1.58
C ALA A 48 -0.50 -5.93 1.88
N ALA A 49 0.10 -5.02 1.11
CA ALA A 49 1.46 -4.52 1.39
C ALA A 49 1.54 -3.78 2.74
N CYS A 50 0.57 -2.94 3.08
CA CYS A 50 0.51 -2.31 4.41
C CYS A 50 0.38 -3.38 5.52
N ILE A 51 -0.51 -4.36 5.33
CA ILE A 51 -0.73 -5.45 6.30
C ILE A 51 0.54 -6.26 6.53
N ALA A 52 1.28 -6.58 5.46
CA ALA A 52 2.53 -7.31 5.55
C ALA A 52 3.63 -6.53 6.31
N CYS A 53 3.53 -5.21 6.38
CA CYS A 53 4.37 -4.34 7.20
C CYS A 53 3.88 -4.15 8.65
N GLY A 54 2.85 -4.88 9.08
CA GLY A 54 2.20 -4.70 10.38
C GLY A 54 1.49 -3.34 10.51
N ALA A 55 0.97 -2.81 9.41
CA ALA A 55 0.28 -1.53 9.33
C ALA A 55 -1.08 -1.68 8.64
N GLN A 56 -1.84 -0.60 8.65
CA GLN A 56 -3.08 -0.47 7.88
C GLN A 56 -2.91 0.62 6.81
N MET A 57 -3.72 0.57 5.76
CA MET A 57 -3.77 1.66 4.79
C MET A 57 -4.26 2.95 5.48
N MET A 58 -3.54 4.05 5.27
CA MET A 58 -3.85 5.35 5.86
C MET A 58 -5.09 5.94 5.20
N GLY A 59 -5.94 6.60 5.97
CA GLY A 59 -7.03 7.43 5.42
C GLY A 59 -6.50 8.62 4.62
N MET A 60 -7.40 9.34 3.94
CA MET A 60 -7.03 10.53 3.15
C MET A 60 -6.28 11.56 4.02
N PRO A 61 -5.05 11.96 3.68
CA PRO A 61 -4.30 12.97 4.42
C PRO A 61 -5.01 14.33 4.39
N SER A 62 -5.08 14.99 5.55
CA SER A 62 -5.62 16.34 5.71
C SER A 62 -4.82 17.14 6.73
N GLY A 63 -4.84 18.48 6.63
CA GLY A 63 -4.19 19.36 7.60
C GLY A 63 -2.69 19.04 7.76
N ALA A 64 -2.22 18.89 9.01
CA ALA A 64 -0.81 18.60 9.30
C ALA A 64 -0.32 17.28 8.67
N ASN A 65 -1.18 16.27 8.58
CA ASN A 65 -0.83 15.00 7.92
C ASN A 65 -0.62 15.18 6.41
N GLN A 66 -1.38 16.05 5.76
CA GLN A 66 -1.18 16.35 4.34
C GLN A 66 0.18 17.02 4.12
N THR A 67 0.54 18.00 4.94
CA THR A 67 1.87 18.64 4.88
C THR A 67 2.99 17.63 5.08
N PHE A 68 2.88 16.76 6.09
CA PHE A 68 3.86 15.71 6.35
C PHE A 68 3.97 14.70 5.20
N VAL A 69 2.84 14.26 4.63
CA VAL A 69 2.80 13.36 3.47
C VAL A 69 3.48 14.01 2.26
N GLU A 70 3.22 15.28 1.97
CA GLU A 70 3.82 15.97 0.81
C GLU A 70 5.31 16.27 1.00
N GLN A 71 5.69 16.76 2.18
CA GLN A 71 7.04 17.32 2.41
C GLN A 71 8.03 16.30 2.95
N THR A 72 7.57 15.24 3.60
CA THR A 72 8.45 14.25 4.24
C THR A 72 8.36 12.90 3.57
N LEU A 73 7.18 12.27 3.52
CA LEU A 73 7.03 10.94 2.92
C LEU A 73 7.16 10.98 1.39
N GLY A 74 6.47 11.93 0.76
CA GLY A 74 6.38 12.13 -0.68
C GLY A 74 7.39 13.13 -1.23
N ALA A 75 8.41 13.52 -0.45
CA ALA A 75 9.42 14.49 -0.86
C ALA A 75 10.00 14.17 -2.25
N ASN A 76 10.28 12.87 -2.48
CA ASN A 76 10.83 12.34 -3.73
C ASN A 76 9.78 11.78 -4.69
N ALA A 77 8.49 11.80 -4.34
CA ALA A 77 7.43 11.33 -5.24
C ALA A 77 7.32 12.25 -6.46
N PRO A 78 7.25 11.73 -7.70
CA PRO A 78 7.01 12.54 -8.88
C PRO A 78 5.68 13.30 -8.78
N ALA A 79 5.60 14.48 -9.39
CA ALA A 79 4.35 15.19 -9.50
C ALA A 79 3.30 14.33 -10.23
N TRP A 80 2.05 14.40 -9.77
CA TRP A 80 0.92 13.63 -10.29
C TRP A 80 0.98 12.11 -10.07
N SER A 81 1.99 11.60 -9.37
CA SER A 81 1.98 10.21 -8.92
C SER A 81 0.90 10.00 -7.84
N THR A 82 0.40 8.77 -7.76
CA THR A 82 -0.74 8.43 -6.92
C THR A 82 -0.38 7.43 -5.83
N ALA A 83 -0.99 7.59 -4.66
CA ALA A 83 -0.92 6.63 -3.58
C ALA A 83 -2.32 6.16 -3.19
N TRP A 84 -2.55 4.85 -3.06
CA TRP A 84 -3.79 4.36 -2.48
C TRP A 84 -3.95 4.79 -1.02
N VAL A 85 -5.18 5.13 -0.65
CA VAL A 85 -5.61 5.47 0.71
C VAL A 85 -6.87 4.69 1.07
N ASN A 86 -7.17 4.60 2.37
CA ASN A 86 -8.29 3.85 2.89
C ASN A 86 -9.61 4.59 2.61
N GLY A 87 -10.16 4.32 1.43
CA GLY A 87 -11.50 4.73 1.01
C GLY A 87 -11.94 3.86 -0.14
N ASN A 88 -12.90 2.97 0.11
CA ASN A 88 -13.48 2.08 -0.90
C ASN A 88 -15.01 2.11 -0.75
N SER A 89 -15.71 2.35 -1.85
CA SER A 89 -17.16 2.27 -1.94
C SER A 89 -17.58 1.62 -3.25
N GLY A 90 -18.07 0.37 -3.20
CA GLY A 90 -18.71 -0.29 -4.34
C GLY A 90 -17.82 -0.45 -5.58
N GLY A 91 -16.52 -0.70 -5.40
CA GLY A 91 -15.55 -0.83 -6.50
C GLY A 91 -14.91 0.48 -6.95
N TRP A 92 -15.26 1.59 -6.31
CA TRP A 92 -14.56 2.87 -6.43
C TRP A 92 -13.61 3.07 -5.25
N CYS A 93 -12.31 3.20 -5.54
CA CYS A 93 -11.25 3.32 -4.56
C CYS A 93 -10.58 4.68 -4.62
N GLN A 94 -10.28 5.25 -3.46
CA GLN A 94 -9.68 6.57 -3.30
C GLN A 94 -8.15 6.51 -3.35
N PHE A 95 -7.55 7.49 -4.01
CA PHE A 95 -6.10 7.69 -4.00
C PHE A 95 -5.77 9.15 -3.64
N TYR A 96 -4.58 9.36 -3.11
CA TYR A 96 -3.93 10.67 -2.96
C TYR A 96 -3.08 10.97 -4.19
N THR A 97 -3.01 12.24 -4.62
CA THR A 97 -2.14 12.68 -5.73
C THR A 97 -1.10 13.65 -5.22
N PHE A 98 0.18 13.33 -5.39
CA PHE A 98 1.28 14.17 -4.93
C PHE A 98 1.47 15.39 -5.82
N LYS A 99 1.79 16.53 -5.20
CA LYS A 99 2.21 17.78 -5.88
C LYS A 99 1.23 18.19 -6.99
N SER A 100 -0.06 18.04 -6.72
CA SER A 100 -1.13 18.22 -7.71
C SER A 100 -1.57 19.67 -7.91
N ASN A 101 -0.82 20.64 -7.38
CA ASN A 101 -1.17 22.07 -7.38
C ASN A 101 -2.59 22.34 -6.85
N GLY A 102 -2.99 21.62 -5.80
CA GLY A 102 -4.31 21.75 -5.17
C GLY A 102 -5.44 20.96 -5.86
N LYS A 103 -5.16 20.25 -6.95
CA LYS A 103 -6.14 19.34 -7.57
C LYS A 103 -6.15 18.01 -6.82
N GLN A 104 -7.10 17.82 -5.92
CA GLN A 104 -7.30 16.52 -5.31
C GLN A 104 -8.14 15.66 -6.28
N PHE A 105 -7.62 14.51 -6.68
CA PHE A 105 -8.36 13.47 -7.39
C PHE A 105 -8.70 12.39 -6.38
N PHE A 106 -9.98 12.01 -6.31
CA PHE A 106 -10.53 11.30 -5.16
C PHE A 106 -10.87 9.83 -5.42
N GLY A 107 -10.54 9.30 -6.60
CA GLY A 107 -10.65 7.87 -6.82
C GLY A 107 -10.79 7.44 -8.27
N THR A 108 -10.77 6.14 -8.45
CA THR A 108 -10.96 5.42 -9.71
C THR A 108 -11.45 4.00 -9.41
N ASN A 109 -11.66 3.19 -10.43
CA ASN A 109 -11.90 1.76 -10.28
C ASN A 109 -10.77 1.11 -9.45
N CYS A 110 -11.13 0.32 -8.45
CA CYS A 110 -10.19 -0.38 -7.55
C CYS A 110 -9.18 -1.30 -8.27
N GLU A 111 -9.48 -1.76 -9.49
CA GLU A 111 -8.59 -2.56 -10.34
C GLU A 111 -7.56 -1.74 -11.11
N SER A 112 -7.64 -0.41 -11.06
CA SER A 112 -6.58 0.46 -11.58
C SER A 112 -5.31 0.30 -10.73
N ASN A 113 -4.16 0.76 -11.25
CA ASN A 113 -2.93 0.79 -10.48
C ASN A 113 -2.62 2.19 -9.94
N ALA A 114 -2.11 2.25 -8.72
CA ALA A 114 -1.42 3.43 -8.20
C ALA A 114 0.06 3.10 -7.98
N THR A 115 0.93 4.11 -8.09
CA THR A 115 2.37 3.93 -7.91
C THR A 115 2.69 3.51 -6.47
N TYR A 116 2.00 4.12 -5.52
CA TYR A 116 2.28 3.97 -4.10
C TYR A 116 1.06 3.53 -3.29
N VAL A 117 1.30 3.26 -2.02
CA VAL A 117 0.29 3.19 -0.97
C VAL A 117 0.79 3.91 0.28
N LEU A 118 -0.11 4.63 0.95
CA LEU A 118 0.16 5.23 2.25
C LEU A 118 -0.27 4.26 3.35
N CYS A 119 0.65 3.93 4.24
CA CYS A 119 0.41 3.05 5.38
C CYS A 119 0.62 3.80 6.70
N VAL A 120 -0.10 3.39 7.74
CA VAL A 120 0.00 3.92 9.10
C VAL A 120 -0.08 2.79 10.13
N LYS A 121 0.67 2.88 11.23
CA LYS A 121 0.54 2.01 12.40
C LYS A 121 0.78 2.77 13.70
N GLN A 122 0.24 2.21 14.78
CA GLN A 122 0.50 2.67 16.15
C GLN A 122 1.93 2.33 16.57
#